data_AF-A0A832UFR7-F1
#
_entry.id   AF-A0A832UFR7-F1
#
_cell.length_a   1.000
_cell.length_b   1.000
_cell.length_c   1.000
_cell.angle_alpha   90.00
_cell.angle_beta   90.00
_cell.angle_gamma   90.00
#
_symmetry.space_group_name_H-M   'P 1'
#
loop_
_entity.id
_entity.type
_entity.pdbx_description
1 polymer ?
#
loop_
_entity_poly.entity_id
_entity_poly.type
_entity_poly.pdbx_seq_one_letter_code
_entity_poly.pdbx_strand_id
1 'polypeptide(L)'
;MGVKLIVDLTRLPLEILEETHGKWGASLYRKARGISSSPFNSETEDPHSISREKTFTTDFMDPLLLESTLSYLTEKTAAQLRSNGLFARTVTLKLR
;
A
#
# COMPACT_ATOMS: atom_id res chain seq x y z
N MET A 1 -7.58 0.61 -24.44
CA MET A 1 -6.39 1.12 -25.14
C MET A 1 -5.54 0.06 -25.85
N GLY A 2 -5.82 -1.25 -25.73
CA GLY A 2 -5.14 -2.27 -26.56
C GLY A 2 -3.64 -2.47 -26.32
N VAL A 3 -3.07 -1.80 -25.32
CA VAL A 3 -1.66 -1.89 -24.91
C VAL A 3 -1.40 -3.28 -24.32
N LYS A 4 -0.44 -4.01 -24.87
CA LYS A 4 0.02 -5.31 -24.37
C LYS A 4 1.50 -5.32 -24.03
N LEU A 5 2.28 -4.49 -24.71
CA LEU A 5 3.73 -4.41 -24.58
C LEU A 5 4.18 -2.99 -24.23
N ILE A 6 5.40 -2.87 -23.70
CA ILE A 6 6.00 -1.57 -23.38
C ILE A 6 6.11 -0.68 -24.63
N VAL A 7 6.41 -1.27 -25.80
CA VAL A 7 6.48 -0.54 -27.08
C VAL A 7 5.14 0.07 -27.49
N ASP A 8 4.01 -0.46 -27.03
CA ASP A 8 2.71 0.14 -27.32
C ASP A 8 2.53 1.46 -26.54
N LEU A 9 3.05 1.52 -25.30
CA LEU A 9 3.03 2.73 -24.47
C LEU A 9 3.92 3.84 -25.03
N THR A 10 5.02 3.50 -25.71
CA THR A 10 5.91 4.51 -26.32
C THR A 10 5.30 5.16 -27.56
N ARG A 11 4.26 4.55 -28.15
CA ARG A 11 3.50 5.12 -29.28
C ARG A 11 2.37 6.04 -28.84
N LEU A 12 2.01 6.04 -27.57
CA LEU A 12 0.95 6.90 -27.04
C LEU A 12 1.50 8.28 -26.65
N PRO A 13 0.79 9.38 -27.01
CA PRO A 13 1.03 10.72 -26.49
C PRO A 13 0.86 10.77 -24.96
N LEU A 14 1.56 11.71 -24.33
CA LEU A 14 1.49 11.92 -22.88
C LEU A 14 0.07 12.29 -22.46
N GLU A 15 -0.58 13.14 -23.24
CA GLU A 15 -1.91 13.71 -22.98
C GLU A 15 -2.96 12.60 -22.86
N ILE A 16 -2.91 11.58 -23.73
CA ILE A 16 -3.83 10.44 -23.68
C ILE A 16 -3.63 9.63 -22.39
N LEU A 17 -2.38 9.44 -21.98
CA LEU A 17 -2.07 8.69 -20.75
C LEU A 17 -2.47 9.48 -19.51
N GLU A 18 -2.28 10.80 -19.49
CA GLU A 18 -2.70 11.66 -18.39
C GLU A 18 -4.23 11.80 -18.31
N GLU A 19 -4.94 11.88 -19.43
CA GLU A 19 -6.41 11.94 -19.45
C GLU A 19 -7.02 10.65 -18.90
N THR A 20 -6.43 9.50 -19.24
CA THR A 20 -6.96 8.18 -18.85
C THR A 20 -6.50 7.70 -17.48
N HIS A 21 -5.29 8.09 -17.04
CA HIS A 21 -4.67 7.58 -15.81
C HIS A 21 -4.16 8.68 -14.86
N GLY A 22 -4.43 9.95 -15.15
CA GLY A 22 -4.01 11.08 -14.32
C GLY A 22 -2.49 11.12 -14.10
N LYS A 23 -2.09 11.37 -12.86
CA LYS A 23 -0.67 11.39 -12.44
C LYS A 23 0.08 10.08 -12.75
N TRP A 24 -0.63 8.95 -12.78
CA TRP A 24 -0.03 7.66 -13.15
C TRP A 24 0.28 7.57 -14.64
N GLY A 25 -0.48 8.27 -15.49
CA GLY A 25 -0.22 8.36 -16.93
C GLY A 25 1.14 8.97 -17.23
N ALA A 26 1.45 10.10 -16.60
CA ALA A 26 2.76 10.74 -16.70
C ALA A 26 3.91 9.85 -16.21
N SER A 27 3.68 9.10 -15.13
CA SER A 27 4.66 8.13 -14.61
C SER A 27 4.88 6.99 -15.61
N LEU A 28 3.81 6.45 -16.19
CA LEU A 28 3.85 5.37 -17.16
C LEU A 28 4.56 5.78 -18.46
N TYR A 29 4.28 6.99 -18.95
CA TYR A 29 4.93 7.57 -20.13
C TYR A 29 6.46 7.64 -19.99
N ARG A 30 6.95 8.10 -18.83
CA ARG A 30 8.39 8.20 -18.53
C ARG A 30 9.02 6.82 -18.39
N LYS A 31 8.38 5.92 -17.63
CA LYS A 31 8.86 4.54 -17.41
C LYS A 31 8.98 3.76 -18.72
N ALA A 32 8.00 3.86 -19.62
CA ALA A 32 8.05 3.19 -20.92
C ALA A 32 9.22 3.66 -21.81
N ARG A 33 9.78 4.84 -21.53
CA ARG A 33 10.93 5.43 -22.22
C ARG A 33 12.24 5.32 -21.42
N GLY A 34 12.25 4.52 -20.35
CA GLY A 34 13.42 4.35 -19.49
C GLY A 34 13.79 5.58 -18.68
N ILE A 35 12.90 6.57 -18.56
CA ILE A 35 13.15 7.81 -17.81
C ILE A 35 12.72 7.59 -16.36
N SER A 36 13.66 7.69 -15.43
CA SER A 36 13.43 7.72 -13.99
C SER A 36 14.18 8.89 -13.38
N SER A 37 13.49 9.72 -12.61
CA SER A 37 14.07 10.83 -11.85
C SER A 37 14.08 10.55 -10.35
N SER A 38 13.80 9.31 -9.91
CA SER A 38 13.78 9.00 -8.49
C SER A 38 15.19 9.11 -7.94
N PRO A 39 15.42 9.94 -6.91
CA PRO A 39 16.70 9.97 -6.23
C PRO A 39 16.96 8.61 -5.57
N PHE A 40 18.23 8.27 -5.44
CA PHE A 40 18.65 7.16 -4.60
C PHE A 40 18.53 7.60 -3.13
N ASN A 41 17.71 6.91 -2.36
CA ASN A 41 17.56 7.16 -0.93
C ASN A 41 18.29 6.05 -0.17
N SER A 42 19.40 6.39 0.49
CA SER A 42 20.16 5.46 1.34
C SER A 42 19.58 5.35 2.74
N GLU A 43 18.73 6.29 3.13
CA GLU A 43 18.10 6.32 4.46
C GLU A 43 16.91 5.36 4.49
N THR A 44 16.79 4.61 5.57
CA THR A 44 15.59 3.81 5.85
C THR A 44 14.58 4.75 6.51
N GLU A 45 13.51 5.10 5.81
CA GLU A 45 12.42 5.88 6.39
C GLU A 45 11.65 5.05 7.41
N ASP A 46 11.14 5.72 8.45
CA ASP A 46 10.23 5.10 9.40
C ASP A 46 8.97 4.58 8.67
N PRO A 47 8.43 3.42 9.06
CA PRO A 47 7.27 2.84 8.41
C PRO A 47 6.06 3.78 8.55
N HIS A 48 5.42 4.09 7.42
CA HIS A 48 4.19 4.89 7.40
C HIS A 48 3.01 4.22 8.11
N SER A 49 3.02 2.89 8.22
CA SER A 49 1.99 2.13 8.93
C SER A 49 2.53 0.82 9.49
N ILE A 50 1.91 0.34 10.57
CA ILE A 50 2.12 -0.98 11.16
C ILE A 50 0.74 -1.60 11.35
N SER A 51 0.52 -2.79 10.79
CA SER A 51 -0.76 -3.48 10.86
C SER A 51 -0.59 -4.98 11.08
N ARG A 52 -1.62 -5.61 11.66
CA ARG A 52 -1.76 -7.06 11.76
C ARG A 52 -3.20 -7.43 11.44
N GLU A 53 -3.39 -8.42 10.59
CA GLU A 53 -4.70 -8.95 10.24
C GLU A 53 -4.71 -10.47 10.36
N LYS A 54 -5.89 -11.04 10.59
CA LYS A 54 -6.10 -12.48 10.66
C LYS A 54 -7.30 -12.84 9.80
N THR A 55 -7.08 -13.72 8.83
CA THR A 55 -8.16 -14.36 8.07
C THR A 55 -8.51 -15.68 8.76
N PHE A 56 -9.79 -15.87 9.05
CA PHE A 56 -10.28 -17.11 9.65
C PHE A 56 -10.59 -18.15 8.58
N THR A 57 -10.54 -19.42 8.94
CA THR A 57 -10.85 -20.54 8.03
C THR A 57 -12.35 -20.64 7.72
N THR A 58 -13.17 -20.10 8.60
CA THR A 58 -14.63 -20.10 8.55
C THR A 58 -15.14 -18.80 9.15
N ASP A 59 -16.33 -18.39 8.74
CA ASP A 59 -16.95 -17.18 9.28
C ASP A 59 -17.41 -17.42 10.72
N PHE A 60 -17.01 -16.53 11.62
CA PHE A 60 -17.36 -16.60 13.04
C PHE A 60 -18.19 -15.39 13.44
N MET A 61 -19.27 -15.63 14.18
CA MET A 61 -20.15 -14.61 14.75
C MET A 61 -20.08 -14.54 16.28
N ASP A 62 -19.17 -15.29 16.90
CA ASP A 62 -18.95 -15.27 18.35
C ASP A 62 -18.23 -13.98 18.76
N PRO A 63 -18.90 -13.06 19.49
CA PRO A 63 -18.29 -11.79 19.90
C PRO A 63 -17.05 -11.98 20.77
N LEU A 64 -17.01 -13.01 21.62
CA LEU A 64 -15.90 -13.22 22.55
C LEU A 64 -14.61 -13.62 21.80
N LEU A 65 -14.75 -14.45 20.77
CA LEU A 65 -13.64 -14.82 19.90
C LEU A 65 -13.12 -13.62 19.09
N LEU A 66 -14.03 -12.77 18.61
CA LEU A 66 -13.67 -11.57 17.86
C LEU A 66 -12.95 -10.55 18.77
N GLU A 67 -13.47 -10.30 19.96
CA GLU A 67 -12.85 -9.40 20.95
C GLU A 67 -11.47 -9.89 21.39
N SER A 68 -11.33 -11.18 21.69
CA SER A 68 -10.03 -11.76 22.06
C SER A 68 -9.02 -11.69 20.91
N THR A 69 -9.46 -11.93 19.67
CA THR A 69 -8.59 -11.77 18.49
C THR A 69 -8.18 -10.31 18.29
N LEU A 70 -9.12 -9.38 18.40
CA LEU A 70 -8.84 -7.95 18.26
C LEU A 70 -7.87 -7.47 19.34
N SER A 71 -8.07 -7.89 20.59
CA SER A 71 -7.18 -7.58 21.71
C SER A 71 -5.76 -8.10 21.43
N TYR A 72 -5.64 -9.36 21.01
CA TYR A 72 -4.36 -9.96 20.63
C TYR A 72 -3.65 -9.20 19.50
N LEU A 73 -4.35 -8.88 18.42
CA LEU A 73 -3.77 -8.14 17.28
C LEU A 73 -3.35 -6.72 17.68
N THR A 74 -4.13 -6.06 18.54
CA THR A 74 -3.85 -4.72 19.05
C THR A 74 -2.61 -4.73 19.94
N GLU A 75 -2.53 -5.66 20.90
CA GLU A 75 -1.37 -5.81 21.78
C GLU A 75 -0.09 -6.01 20.95
N LYS A 76 -0.15 -6.92 19.99
CA LYS A 76 0.95 -7.24 19.10
C LYS A 76 1.36 -6.02 18.27
N THR A 77 0.42 -5.30 17.68
CA THR A 77 0.71 -4.11 16.85
C THR A 77 1.30 -2.98 17.71
N ALA A 78 0.73 -2.73 18.89
CA ALA A 78 1.21 -1.70 19.80
C ALA A 78 2.60 -2.04 20.40
N ALA A 79 2.88 -3.32 20.67
CA ALA A 79 4.20 -3.76 21.11
C ALA A 79 5.27 -3.48 20.04
N GLN A 80 4.97 -3.74 18.77
CA GLN A 80 5.88 -3.44 17.66
C GLN A 80 6.07 -1.94 17.45
N LEU A 81 5.00 -1.15 17.57
CA LEU A 81 5.08 0.31 17.52
C LEU A 81 6.04 0.85 18.59
N ARG A 82 5.88 0.37 19.84
CA ARG A 82 6.74 0.77 20.97
C ARG A 82 8.17 0.28 20.83
N SER A 83 8.41 -0.95 20.37
CA SER A 83 9.78 -1.46 20.18
C SER A 83 10.56 -0.66 19.15
N ASN A 84 9.86 -0.08 18.18
CA ASN A 84 10.45 0.77 17.15
C ASN A 84 10.59 2.23 17.61
N GLY A 85 10.15 2.60 18.82
CA GLY A 85 10.19 3.98 19.32
C GLY A 85 9.25 4.94 18.56
N LEU A 86 8.22 4.42 17.90
CA LEU A 86 7.33 5.19 17.03
C LEU A 86 6.05 5.61 17.74
N PHE A 87 5.37 6.61 17.17
CA PHE A 87 4.05 7.07 17.60
C PHE A 87 3.05 7.00 16.44
N ALA A 88 1.80 6.69 16.75
CA ALA A 88 0.72 6.62 15.76
C ALA A 88 -0.34 7.68 16.05
N ARG A 89 -0.76 8.42 15.01
CA ARG A 89 -1.86 9.40 15.10
C ARG A 89 -3.22 8.78 14.82
N THR A 90 -3.27 7.76 13.98
CA THR A 90 -4.52 7.19 13.46
C THR A 90 -4.50 5.68 13.62
N VAL A 91 -5.60 5.14 14.15
CA VAL A 91 -5.83 3.70 14.27
C VAL A 91 -6.96 3.33 13.30
N THR A 92 -6.76 2.26 12.53
CA THR A 92 -7.75 1.78 11.55
C THR A 92 -8.08 0.33 11.84
N LEU A 93 -9.37 0.03 11.99
CA LEU A 93 -9.89 -1.32 12.09
C LEU A 93 -10.48 -1.74 10.73
N LYS A 94 -10.08 -2.91 10.24
CA LYS A 94 -10.60 -3.51 9.01
C LYS A 94 -11.32 -4.81 9.36
N LEU A 95 -12.60 -4.88 9.02
CA LEU A 95 -13.44 -6.08 9.10
C LEU A 95 -13.78 -6.50 7.67
N ARG A 96 -13.59 -7.78 7.35
CA ARG A 96 -13.87 -8.36 6.04
C ARG A 96 -14.61 -9.67 6.23
#